data_AF-A0A6L6XGT6-F1
#
_entry.id   AF-A0A6L6XGT6-F1
#
_cell.length_a   1.000
_cell.length_b   1.000
_cell.length_c   1.000
_cell.angle_alpha   90.00
_cell.angle_beta   90.00
_cell.angle_gamma   90.00
#
_symmetry.space_group_name_H-M   'P 1'
#
loop_
_entity.id
_entity.type
_entity.pdbx_description
1 polymer ?
#
loop_
_entity_poly.entity_id
_entity_poly.type
_entity_poly.pdbx_seq_one_letter_code
_entity_poly.pdbx_strand_id
1 'polypeptide(L)'
;MSAYGQLHTPMTPPPITVLASDILPTTGNVRALVVVVDFADAKYDTDRRLSDEEISSYLFGTDNTEFYPCESLTSYFDHASYGSLHMTGNVFHYTAKGTIASYEKTADGS
;
A
#
# COMPACT_ATOMS: atom_id res chain seq x y z
N MET A 1 -56.44 21.07 -25.89
CA MET A 1 -55.84 21.00 -24.54
C MET A 1 -55.13 19.68 -24.43
N SER A 2 -53.79 19.65 -24.35
CA SER A 2 -53.01 18.42 -24.15
C SER A 2 -52.27 18.55 -22.82
N ALA A 3 -52.61 17.69 -21.87
CA ALA A 3 -52.10 17.73 -20.51
C ALA A 3 -50.73 17.05 -20.45
N TYR A 4 -49.77 17.76 -19.88
CA TYR A 4 -48.44 17.29 -19.54
C TYR A 4 -48.51 16.07 -18.61
N GLY A 5 -48.02 14.93 -19.07
CA GLY A 5 -47.76 13.74 -18.25
C GLY A 5 -46.47 13.93 -17.46
N GLN A 6 -46.61 14.08 -16.15
CA GLN A 6 -45.54 14.21 -15.16
C GLN A 6 -44.52 13.08 -15.27
N LEU A 7 -43.24 13.45 -15.43
CA LEU A 7 -42.11 12.56 -15.21
C LEU A 7 -41.98 12.32 -13.71
N HIS A 8 -42.18 11.08 -13.25
CA HIS A 8 -41.88 10.68 -11.88
C HIS A 8 -40.37 10.82 -11.65
N THR A 9 -39.97 11.82 -10.88
CA THR A 9 -38.62 11.90 -10.32
C THR A 9 -38.49 10.82 -9.24
N PRO A 10 -37.53 9.88 -9.31
CA PRO A 10 -37.32 8.91 -8.25
C PRO A 10 -37.04 9.61 -6.91
N MET A 11 -37.73 9.22 -5.85
CA MET A 11 -37.59 9.82 -4.49
C MET A 11 -36.29 9.44 -3.78
N THR A 12 -35.49 8.55 -4.37
CA THR A 12 -34.15 8.21 -3.90
C THR A 12 -33.15 8.59 -4.98
N PRO A 13 -32.13 9.42 -4.68
CA PRO A 13 -31.04 9.61 -5.62
C PRO A 13 -30.44 8.23 -5.95
N PRO A 14 -30.03 7.98 -7.20
CA PRO A 14 -29.33 6.75 -7.55
C PRO A 14 -28.16 6.57 -6.58
N PRO A 15 -27.80 5.33 -6.20
CA PRO A 15 -26.62 5.10 -5.37
C PRO A 15 -25.46 5.86 -5.98
N ILE A 16 -24.72 6.64 -5.16
CA ILE A 16 -23.56 7.41 -5.60
C ILE A 16 -22.60 6.41 -6.24
N THR A 17 -22.67 6.31 -7.56
CA THR A 17 -21.92 5.33 -8.35
C THR A 17 -20.57 5.89 -8.75
N VAL A 18 -20.37 7.19 -8.51
CA VAL A 18 -19.17 7.94 -8.81
C VAL A 18 -18.86 8.75 -7.56
N LEU A 19 -17.91 8.28 -6.75
CA LEU A 19 -17.21 9.17 -5.82
C LEU A 19 -16.52 10.20 -6.69
N ALA A 20 -16.86 11.48 -6.53
CA ALA A 20 -16.21 12.52 -7.31
C ALA A 20 -14.70 12.44 -7.05
N SER A 21 -13.90 12.45 -8.11
CA SER A 21 -12.43 12.48 -8.06
C SER A 21 -11.89 13.56 -7.13
N ASP A 22 -12.67 14.61 -6.95
CA ASP A 22 -12.35 15.78 -6.13
C ASP A 22 -12.42 15.50 -4.62
N ILE A 23 -12.88 14.31 -4.21
CA ILE A 23 -13.03 13.88 -2.81
C ILE A 23 -11.97 12.83 -2.43
N LEU A 24 -11.31 12.18 -3.40
CA LEU A 24 -10.25 11.20 -3.19
C LEU A 24 -8.90 11.81 -3.62
N PRO A 25 -8.19 12.54 -2.74
CA PRO A 25 -6.95 13.24 -3.10
C PRO A 25 -5.81 12.30 -3.48
N THR A 26 -5.88 11.03 -3.07
CA THR A 26 -4.85 10.02 -3.31
C THR A 26 -5.10 9.35 -4.66
N THR A 27 -4.48 9.88 -5.71
CA THR A 27 -4.56 9.33 -7.07
C THR A 27 -3.18 9.19 -7.71
N GLY A 28 -3.10 8.36 -8.76
CA GLY A 28 -1.93 8.23 -9.63
C GLY A 28 -1.09 6.99 -9.39
N ASN A 29 0.13 7.00 -9.93
CA ASN A 29 1.07 5.88 -9.86
C ASN A 29 2.25 6.26 -8.96
N VAL A 30 2.37 5.60 -7.81
CA VAL A 30 3.42 5.87 -6.81
C VAL A 30 4.45 4.75 -6.82
N ARG A 31 5.73 5.13 -6.73
CA ARG A 31 6.86 4.21 -6.60
C ARG A 31 7.47 4.30 -5.21
N ALA A 32 7.49 3.18 -4.49
CA ALA A 32 8.11 3.04 -3.18
C ALA A 32 9.51 2.39 -3.30
N LEU A 33 10.47 2.94 -2.57
CA LEU A 33 11.79 2.34 -2.36
C LEU A 33 11.77 1.62 -1.02
N VAL A 34 12.00 0.31 -1.04
CA VAL A 34 12.06 -0.52 0.17
C VAL A 34 13.51 -0.96 0.37
N VAL A 35 14.08 -0.67 1.54
CA VAL A 35 15.43 -1.09 1.89
C VAL A 35 15.35 -2.02 3.10
N VAL A 36 15.72 -3.27 2.90
CA VAL A 36 15.82 -4.28 3.96
C VAL A 36 17.24 -4.23 4.51
N VAL A 37 17.35 -3.99 5.82
CA VAL A 37 18.64 -3.75 6.48
C VAL A 37 18.97 -4.88 7.43
N ASP A 38 20.12 -5.51 7.20
CA ASP A 38 20.78 -6.39 8.17
C ASP A 38 21.88 -5.61 8.90
N PHE A 39 22.14 -5.93 10.17
CA PHE A 39 23.24 -5.32 10.93
C PHE A 39 24.44 -6.25 11.01
N ALA A 40 25.61 -5.71 11.42
CA ALA A 40 26.83 -6.50 11.50
C ALA A 40 26.73 -7.65 12.53
N ASP A 41 26.02 -7.42 13.64
CA ASP A 41 25.84 -8.35 14.76
C ASP A 41 24.45 -8.99 14.83
N ALA A 42 23.51 -8.52 14.03
CA ALA A 42 22.16 -9.05 13.94
C ALA A 42 21.78 -9.21 12.48
N LYS A 43 21.83 -10.45 12.02
CA LYS A 43 21.35 -10.86 10.71
C LYS A 43 20.07 -11.64 10.91
N TYR A 44 19.08 -11.43 10.05
CA TYR A 44 17.98 -12.38 9.97
C TYR A 44 18.56 -13.76 9.65
N ASP A 45 18.06 -14.77 10.37
CA ASP A 45 18.42 -16.17 10.13
C ASP A 45 18.27 -16.46 8.63
N THR A 46 19.38 -16.83 7.97
CA THR A 46 19.43 -16.99 6.51
C THR A 46 18.42 -18.01 6.01
N ASP A 47 18.07 -18.99 6.85
CA ASP A 47 17.10 -20.03 6.51
C ASP A 47 15.64 -19.56 6.62
N ARG A 48 15.41 -18.41 7.27
CA ARG A 48 14.07 -17.82 7.49
C ARG A 48 13.92 -16.45 6.83
N ARG A 49 14.96 -15.99 6.14
CA ARG A 49 14.99 -14.68 5.50
C ARG A 49 14.28 -14.77 4.16
N LEU A 50 13.24 -13.96 4.00
CA LEU A 50 12.56 -13.83 2.71
C LEU A 50 13.54 -13.25 1.68
N SER A 51 13.48 -13.78 0.47
CA SER A 51 14.16 -13.22 -0.71
C SER A 51 13.56 -11.85 -1.08
N ASP A 52 14.35 -11.06 -1.81
CA ASP A 52 13.92 -9.75 -2.33
C ASP A 52 12.65 -9.90 -3.20
N GLU A 53 12.54 -11.00 -3.96
CA GLU A 53 11.36 -11.35 -4.75
C GLU A 53 10.13 -11.67 -3.89
N GLU A 54 10.31 -12.45 -2.81
CA GLU A 54 9.23 -12.75 -1.87
C GLU A 54 8.73 -11.47 -1.21
N ILE A 55 9.62 -10.63 -0.69
CA ILE A 55 9.27 -9.34 -0.08
C ILE A 55 8.57 -8.44 -1.09
N SER A 56 9.07 -8.40 -2.33
CA SER A 56 8.43 -7.65 -3.41
C SER A 56 7.02 -8.18 -3.71
N SER A 57 6.82 -9.50 -3.70
CA SER A 57 5.50 -10.11 -3.88
C SER A 57 4.55 -9.78 -2.73
N TYR A 58 5.02 -9.84 -1.49
CA TYR A 58 4.23 -9.46 -0.32
C TYR A 58 3.79 -8.00 -0.34
N LEU A 59 4.64 -7.08 -0.79
CA LEU A 59 4.35 -5.64 -0.79
C LEU A 59 3.61 -5.19 -2.06
N PHE A 60 3.98 -5.72 -3.22
CA PHE A 60 3.54 -5.20 -4.52
C PHE A 60 2.81 -6.22 -5.40
N GLY A 61 2.64 -7.46 -4.97
CA GLY A 61 1.86 -8.48 -5.67
C GLY A 61 0.34 -8.32 -5.46
N THR A 62 -0.46 -8.82 -6.39
CA THR A 62 -1.92 -8.70 -6.38
C THR A 62 -2.65 -9.98 -5.98
N ASP A 63 -1.95 -11.12 -5.97
CA ASP A 63 -2.57 -12.45 -5.95
C ASP A 63 -2.21 -13.26 -4.70
N ASN A 64 -1.77 -12.60 -3.62
CA ASN A 64 -1.29 -13.30 -2.44
C ASN A 64 -2.43 -13.79 -1.54
N THR A 65 -3.22 -14.75 -2.03
CA THR A 65 -4.35 -15.35 -1.32
C THR A 65 -3.93 -16.22 -0.14
N GLU A 66 -2.64 -16.60 -0.08
CA GLU A 66 -2.09 -17.51 0.94
C GLU A 66 -2.09 -16.90 2.34
N PHE A 67 -2.13 -15.56 2.45
CA PHE A 67 -2.04 -14.84 3.73
C PHE A 67 -3.33 -14.14 4.14
N TYR A 68 -4.48 -14.53 3.59
CA TYR A 68 -5.77 -13.95 3.96
C TYR A 68 -5.95 -13.94 5.50
N PRO A 69 -6.38 -12.81 6.11
CA PRO A 69 -6.91 -11.59 5.49
C PRO A 69 -5.85 -10.51 5.18
N CYS A 70 -4.56 -10.79 5.30
CA CYS A 70 -3.51 -9.82 4.99
C CYS A 70 -3.49 -9.56 3.47
N GLU A 71 -3.43 -8.29 3.09
CA GLU A 71 -3.30 -7.85 1.71
C GLU A 71 -1.97 -7.10 1.50
N SER A 72 -1.53 -7.00 0.24
CA SER A 72 -0.30 -6.27 -0.09
C SER A 72 -0.51 -4.76 0.03
N LEU A 73 0.60 -4.00 0.08
CA LEU A 73 0.55 -2.53 0.05
C LEU A 73 -0.20 -2.04 -1.20
N THR A 74 0.02 -2.71 -2.33
CA THR A 74 -0.64 -2.38 -3.59
C THR A 74 -2.13 -2.63 -3.53
N SER A 75 -2.56 -3.82 -3.10
CA SER A 75 -3.98 -4.15 -2.96
C SER A 75 -4.69 -3.22 -1.97
N TYR A 76 -4.07 -2.94 -0.82
CA TYR A 76 -4.65 -2.05 0.19
C TYR A 76 -4.93 -0.66 -0.38
N PHE A 77 -3.93 -0.05 -1.02
CA PHE A 77 -4.08 1.31 -1.55
C PHE A 77 -4.95 1.36 -2.80
N ASP A 78 -4.98 0.31 -3.62
CA ASP A 78 -5.91 0.20 -4.74
C ASP A 78 -7.36 0.16 -4.23
N HIS A 79 -7.67 -0.72 -3.27
CA HIS A 79 -8.99 -0.82 -2.67
C HIS A 79 -9.42 0.46 -1.92
N ALA A 80 -8.53 1.00 -1.07
CA ALA A 80 -8.82 2.19 -0.27
C ALA A 80 -9.01 3.46 -1.12
N SER A 81 -8.39 3.51 -2.30
CA SER A 81 -8.55 4.61 -3.26
C SER A 81 -9.62 4.35 -4.32
N TYR A 82 -10.38 3.25 -4.22
CA TYR A 82 -11.35 2.82 -5.23
C TYR A 82 -10.74 2.71 -6.64
N GLY A 83 -9.52 2.16 -6.72
CA GLY A 83 -8.76 1.97 -7.95
C GLY A 83 -8.13 3.26 -8.51
N SER A 84 -8.04 4.33 -7.71
CA SER A 84 -7.49 5.61 -8.18
C SER A 84 -5.99 5.79 -7.91
N LEU A 85 -5.43 5.00 -6.98
CA LEU A 85 -4.03 5.00 -6.59
C LEU A 85 -3.44 3.60 -6.77
N HIS A 86 -2.36 3.52 -7.54
CA HIS A 86 -1.63 2.28 -7.75
C HIS A 86 -0.20 2.42 -7.21
N MET A 87 0.19 1.47 -6.35
CA MET A 87 1.54 1.42 -5.80
C MET A 87 2.38 0.38 -6.53
N THR A 88 3.65 0.71 -6.74
CA THR A 88 4.69 -0.20 -7.23
C THR A 88 5.96 0.09 -6.44
N GLY A 89 6.97 -0.77 -6.55
CA GLY A 89 8.23 -0.48 -5.89
C GLY A 89 9.33 -1.47 -6.20
N ASN A 90 10.47 -1.20 -5.58
CA ASN A 90 11.66 -2.04 -5.65
C ASN A 90 12.18 -2.31 -4.25
N VAL A 91 12.62 -3.54 -4.03
CA VAL A 91 13.24 -3.99 -2.78
C VAL A 91 14.74 -4.03 -3.00
N PHE A 92 15.49 -3.47 -2.05
CA PHE A 92 16.95 -3.50 -2.04
C PHE A 92 17.45 -3.96 -0.69
N HIS A 93 18.54 -4.71 -0.72
CA HIS A 93 19.13 -5.25 0.48
C HIS A 93 20.44 -4.55 0.81
N TYR A 94 20.62 -4.25 2.08
CA TYR A 94 21.79 -3.56 2.59
C TYR A 94 22.22 -4.15 3.93
N THR A 95 23.49 -4.52 4.04
CA THR A 95 24.08 -4.86 5.33
C THR A 95 24.80 -3.63 5.88
N ALA A 96 24.31 -3.12 7.01
CA ALA A 96 24.91 -2.03 7.74
C ALA A 96 26.30 -2.41 8.28
N LYS A 97 27.20 -1.42 8.34
CA LYS A 97 28.58 -1.62 8.75
C LYS A 97 28.74 -1.82 10.26
N GLY A 98 27.84 -1.24 11.05
CA GLY A 98 27.88 -1.27 12.50
C GLY A 98 26.89 -2.27 13.11
N THR A 99 26.97 -2.41 14.42
CA THR A 99 25.99 -3.16 15.23
C THR A 99 24.67 -2.40 15.32
N ILE A 100 23.56 -3.04 15.69
CA ILE A 100 22.28 -2.34 15.93
C ILE A 100 22.49 -1.16 16.89
N ALA A 101 23.18 -1.41 18.01
CA ALA A 101 23.45 -0.42 19.04
C ALA A 101 24.20 0.82 18.53
N SER A 102 24.96 0.71 17.43
CA SER A 102 25.67 1.85 16.84
C SER A 102 24.75 2.84 16.10
N TYR A 103 23.53 2.42 15.74
CA TYR A 103 22.50 3.24 15.10
C TYR A 103 21.40 3.69 16.06
N GLU A 104 21.31 3.07 17.24
CA GLU A 104 20.44 3.51 18.32
C GLU A 104 21.03 4.74 19.01
N LYS A 105 20.72 5.93 18.48
CA LYS A 105 20.95 7.16 19.23
C LYS A 105 19.80 7.31 20.22
N THR A 106 20.02 7.04 21.51
CA THR A 106 19.12 7.56 22.53
C THR A 106 19.15 9.08 22.44
N ALA A 107 17.98 9.70 22.26
CA ALA A 107 17.83 11.16 22.26
C ALA A 107 17.96 11.72 23.69
N ASP A 108 18.91 11.21 24.46
CA ASP A 108 19.14 11.59 25.86
C ASP A 108 20.52 12.24 25.96
N GLY A 109 20.55 13.57 25.78
CA GLY A 109 21.63 14.41 26.30
C GLY A 109 22.52 15.11 25.27
N SER A 110 22.05 16.26 24.77
CA SER A 110 22.73 17.56 24.97
C SER A 110 21.80 18.72 24.62
#